data_AF-A0A382VPH4-F1
#
_entry.id   AF-A0A382VPH4-F1
#
_cell.length_a   1.000
_cell.length_b   1.000
_cell.length_c   1.000
_cell.angle_alpha   90.00
_cell.angle_beta   90.00
_cell.angle_gamma   90.00
#
_symmetry.space_group_name_H-M   'P 1'
#
loop_
_entity.id
_entity.type
_entity.pdbx_description
1 polymer ?
#
loop_
_entity_poly.entity_id
_entity_poly.type
_entity_poly.pdbx_seq_one_letter_code
_entity_poly.pdbx_strand_id
1 'polypeptide(L)'
;MRKLLPGLTHWRAFHQDIGHDVDCYHAESEGVTYLLDPLLPEGGIGFLQQVAPPSHIYMTNRLHDRSCADCARAVDATVWCNRHGLHEYVDDPLDVQPFDAGDVLPGGVRT
;
A
#
# COMPACT_ATOMS: atom_id res chain seq x y z
N MET A 1 0.65 9.92 12.52
CA MET A 1 1.19 10.15 11.15
C MET A 1 2.16 11.32 11.18
N ARG A 2 3.19 11.32 10.33
CA ARG A 2 4.21 12.36 10.25
C ARG A 2 4.53 12.63 8.78
N LYS A 3 4.44 13.89 8.35
CA LYS A 3 4.95 14.32 7.04
C LYS A 3 6.47 14.31 7.07
N LEU A 4 7.10 13.57 6.17
CA LEU A 4 8.56 13.49 6.05
C LEU A 4 9.09 14.51 5.04
N LEU A 5 8.40 14.62 3.90
CA LEU A 5 8.67 15.52 2.80
C LEU A 5 7.34 16.00 2.20
N PRO A 6 7.33 17.04 1.36
CA PRO A 6 6.16 17.36 0.55
C PRO A 6 5.71 16.11 -0.22
N GLY A 7 4.42 15.77 -0.12
CA GLY A 7 3.86 14.58 -0.77
C GLY A 7 4.21 13.24 -0.12
N LEU A 8 4.96 13.18 0.99
CA LEU A 8 5.31 11.92 1.67
C LEU A 8 4.90 11.92 3.14
N THR A 9 3.98 11.04 3.51
CA THR A 9 3.49 10.84 4.87
C THR A 9 3.81 9.43 5.34
N HIS A 10 4.34 9.34 6.56
CA HIS A 10 4.73 8.11 7.22
C HIS A 10 3.90 7.87 8.48
N TRP A 11 3.59 6.62 8.77
CA TRP A 11 3.13 6.20 10.09
C TRP A 11 3.64 4.80 10.41
N ARG A 12 3.52 4.44 11.68
CA ARG A 12 3.73 3.08 12.16
C ARG A 12 2.40 2.53 12.66
N ALA A 13 2.20 1.24 12.44
CA ALA A 13 1.05 0.51 12.95
C ALA A 13 1.53 -0.84 13.50
N PHE A 14 0.90 -1.31 14.58
CA PHE A 14 1.29 -2.56 15.21
C PHE A 14 0.73 -3.75 14.44
N HIS A 15 1.60 -4.63 13.96
CA HIS A 15 1.23 -5.83 13.21
C HIS A 15 1.06 -7.02 14.17
N GLN A 16 -0.17 -7.51 14.32
CA GLN A 16 -0.52 -8.52 15.32
C GLN A 16 0.25 -9.84 15.13
N ASP A 17 0.37 -10.33 13.89
CA ASP A 17 0.97 -11.65 13.64
C ASP A 17 2.48 -11.71 13.92
N ILE A 18 3.20 -10.59 13.77
CA ILE A 18 4.65 -10.53 13.98
C ILE A 18 5.03 -9.81 15.28
N GLY A 19 4.07 -9.21 15.99
CA GLY A 19 4.28 -8.61 17.31
C GLY A 19 5.12 -7.32 17.34
N HIS A 20 5.24 -6.61 16.22
CA HIS A 20 6.07 -5.40 16.10
C HIS A 20 5.39 -4.31 15.26
N ASP A 21 5.82 -3.07 15.48
CA ASP A 21 5.42 -1.94 14.62
C ASP A 21 6.03 -2.10 13.22
N VAL A 22 5.22 -1.91 12.19
CA VAL A 22 5.66 -1.84 10.79
C VAL A 22 5.53 -0.43 10.24
N ASP A 23 6.44 -0.04 9.37
CA ASP A 23 6.39 1.23 8.67
C ASP A 23 5.43 1.16 7.48
N CYS A 24 4.66 2.25 7.32
CA CYS A 24 3.64 2.41 6.29
C CYS A 24 3.76 3.81 5.70
N TYR A 25 3.44 3.95 4.41
CA TYR A 25 3.57 5.22 3.71
C TYR A 25 2.37 5.55 2.83
N HIS A 26 2.12 6.84 2.73
CA HIS A 26 1.29 7.49 1.72
C HIS A 26 2.21 8.45 0.97
N ALA A 27 2.21 8.38 -0.35
CA ALA A 27 3.11 9.16 -1.17
C ALA A 27 2.42 9.68 -2.43
N GLU A 28 2.90 10.81 -2.93
CA GLU A 28 2.55 11.39 -4.21
C GLU A 28 3.82 11.50 -5.07
N SER A 29 3.76 10.99 -6.29
CA SER A 29 4.84 11.09 -7.27
C SER A 29 4.25 11.22 -8.66
N GLU A 30 4.79 12.14 -9.46
CA GLU A 30 4.32 12.44 -10.83
C GLU A 30 2.79 12.66 -10.93
N GLY A 31 2.19 13.25 -9.88
CA GLY A 31 0.74 13.51 -9.80
C GLY A 31 -0.11 12.28 -9.46
N VAL A 32 0.51 11.14 -9.16
CA VAL A 32 -0.16 9.91 -8.73
C VAL A 32 0.05 9.72 -7.24
N THR A 33 -1.04 9.47 -6.52
CA THR A 33 -1.03 9.20 -5.08
C THR A 33 -1.17 7.71 -4.82
N TYR A 34 -0.36 7.16 -3.91
CA TYR A 34 -0.35 5.73 -3.60
C TYR A 34 -0.05 5.45 -2.13
N LEU A 35 -0.40 4.24 -1.69
CA LEU A 35 0.05 3.66 -0.42
C LEU A 35 1.19 2.67 -0.68
N LEU A 36 2.13 2.58 0.25
CA LEU A 36 3.19 1.56 0.25
C LEU A 36 3.06 0.72 1.53
N ASP A 37 2.84 -0.59 1.34
CA ASP A 37 2.68 -1.59 2.39
C ASP A 37 1.73 -1.17 3.53
N PRO A 38 0.50 -0.71 3.25
CA PRO A 38 -0.34 -0.11 4.27
C PRO A 38 -0.83 -1.12 5.32
N LEU A 39 -0.65 -0.76 6.59
CA LEU A 39 -1.40 -1.31 7.72
C LEU A 39 -2.18 -0.17 8.38
N LEU A 40 -3.46 -0.39 8.65
CA LEU A 40 -4.31 0.65 9.23
C LEU A 40 -3.74 1.13 10.58
N PRO A 41 -3.64 2.45 10.81
CA PRO A 41 -3.26 2.98 12.11
C PRO A 41 -4.38 2.76 13.14
N GLU A 42 -4.06 3.01 14.40
CA GLU A 42 -5.08 3.17 15.45
C GLU A 42 -6.09 4.26 15.02
N GLY A 43 -7.38 3.91 14.99
CA GLY A 43 -8.44 4.74 14.40
C GLY A 43 -8.95 4.28 13.02
N GLY A 44 -8.30 3.29 12.41
CA GLY A 44 -8.81 2.59 11.23
C GLY A 44 -8.82 3.43 9.95
N ILE A 45 -9.73 3.08 9.04
CA ILE A 45 -9.77 3.58 7.64
C ILE A 45 -9.95 5.09 7.50
N GLY A 46 -10.47 5.78 8.53
CA GLY A 46 -10.72 7.22 8.52
C GLY A 46 -9.47 8.07 8.25
N PHE A 47 -8.26 7.51 8.43
CA PHE A 47 -7.01 8.19 8.07
C PHE A 47 -6.95 8.59 6.58
N LEU A 48 -7.63 7.86 5.68
CA LEU A 48 -7.65 8.16 4.25
C LEU A 48 -8.29 9.53 3.95
N GLN A 49 -9.12 10.06 4.86
CA GLN A 49 -9.71 11.40 4.74
C GLN A 49 -8.70 12.52 5.05
N GLN A 50 -7.55 12.19 5.65
CA GLN A 50 -6.52 13.15 6.06
C GLN A 50 -5.42 13.30 5.01
N VAL A 51 -5.48 12.52 3.94
CA VAL A 51 -4.50 12.49 2.85
C VAL A 51 -5.21 12.58 1.50
N ALA A 52 -4.46 12.87 0.44
CA ALA A 52 -5.01 12.79 -0.91
C ALA A 52 -5.44 11.32 -1.19
N PRO A 53 -6.60 11.07 -1.83
CA PRO A 53 -7.07 9.72 -2.11
C PRO A 53 -6.04 8.94 -2.97
N PRO A 54 -5.51 7.82 -2.48
CA PRO A 54 -4.58 7.01 -3.28
C PRO A 54 -5.34 6.23 -4.35
N SER A 55 -4.81 6.20 -5.58
CA SER A 55 -5.34 5.37 -6.66
C SER A 55 -4.62 4.03 -6.79
N HIS A 56 -3.48 3.87 -6.10
CA HIS A 56 -2.71 2.62 -6.10
C HIS A 56 -2.19 2.24 -4.71
N ILE A 57 -1.95 0.95 -4.53
CA ILE A 57 -1.32 0.35 -3.36
C ILE A 57 -0.20 -0.56 -3.85
N TYR A 58 1.01 -0.33 -3.36
CA TYR A 58 2.18 -1.12 -3.72
C TYR A 58 2.58 -2.02 -2.55
N MET A 59 2.66 -3.31 -2.82
CA MET A 59 3.22 -4.30 -1.90
C MET A 59 4.67 -4.57 -2.30
N THR A 60 5.61 -4.30 -1.41
CA THR A 60 7.03 -4.60 -1.65
C THR A 60 7.31 -6.09 -1.66
N ASN A 61 6.46 -6.90 -1.01
CA ASN A 61 6.47 -8.36 -1.12
C ASN A 61 5.09 -8.96 -0.85
N ARG A 62 4.94 -10.25 -1.14
CA ARG A 62 3.69 -11.03 -1.00
C ARG A 62 3.18 -11.26 0.43
N LEU A 63 3.90 -10.80 1.46
CA LEU A 63 3.48 -10.93 2.86
C LEU A 63 2.98 -9.58 3.41
N HIS A 64 2.87 -8.57 2.54
CA HIS A 64 2.45 -7.22 2.90
C HIS A 64 1.00 -6.92 2.48
N ASP A 65 0.17 -7.95 2.30
CA ASP A 65 -1.26 -7.77 2.06
C ASP A 65 -1.93 -6.95 3.17
N ARG A 66 -1.52 -7.13 4.44
CA ARG A 66 -1.81 -6.23 5.57
C ARG A 66 -3.25 -5.70 5.51
N SER A 67 -3.42 -4.39 5.32
CA SER A 67 -4.73 -3.74 5.14
C SER A 67 -5.00 -3.31 3.71
N CYS A 68 -4.33 -3.89 2.71
CA CYS A 68 -4.49 -3.57 1.29
C CYS A 68 -5.94 -3.76 0.85
N ALA A 69 -6.60 -4.86 1.22
CA ALA A 69 -7.99 -5.12 0.86
C ALA A 69 -8.97 -4.05 1.36
N ASP A 70 -8.81 -3.64 2.62
CA ASP A 70 -9.67 -2.61 3.23
C ASP A 70 -9.39 -1.23 2.64
N CYS A 71 -8.12 -0.90 2.41
CA CYS A 71 -7.73 0.34 1.76
C CYS A 71 -8.24 0.40 0.32
N ALA A 72 -8.03 -0.65 -0.48
CA ALA A 72 -8.45 -0.73 -1.87
C ALA A 72 -9.96 -0.54 -2.00
N ARG A 73 -10.75 -1.23 -1.16
CA ARG A 73 -12.21 -1.09 -1.16
C ARG A 73 -12.67 0.32 -0.78
N ALA A 74 -11.96 0.99 0.12
CA ALA A 74 -12.37 2.31 0.61
C ALA A 74 -12.15 3.43 -0.42
N VAL A 75 -11.19 3.29 -1.33
CA VAL A 75 -10.80 4.35 -2.29
C VAL A 75 -10.75 3.89 -3.75
N ASP A 76 -11.18 2.67 -4.05
CA ASP A 76 -11.13 2.05 -5.38
C ASP A 76 -9.71 2.04 -5.97
N ALA A 77 -8.74 1.60 -5.16
CA ALA A 77 -7.33 1.58 -5.55
C ALA A 77 -6.88 0.23 -6.12
N THR A 78 -6.01 0.26 -7.13
CA THR A 78 -5.36 -0.95 -7.66
C THR A 78 -4.25 -1.41 -6.72
N VAL A 79 -4.28 -2.68 -6.31
CA VAL A 79 -3.21 -3.29 -5.52
C VAL A 79 -2.21 -3.96 -6.44
N TRP A 80 -0.92 -3.72 -6.22
CA TRP A 80 0.16 -4.30 -7.02
C TRP A 80 1.06 -5.18 -6.16
N CYS A 81 1.40 -6.35 -6.68
CA CYS A 81 2.29 -7.30 -6.05
C CYS A 81 3.29 -7.85 -7.07
N ASN A 82 4.50 -8.18 -6.61
CA ASN A 82 5.50 -8.79 -7.49
C ASN A 82 4.96 -10.12 -8.04
N ARG A 83 5.11 -10.36 -9.34
CA ARG A 83 4.60 -11.55 -10.06
C ARG A 83 4.98 -12.86 -9.37
N HIS A 84 6.18 -12.96 -8.80
CA HIS A 84 6.63 -14.17 -8.11
C HIS A 84 5.83 -14.48 -6.85
N GLY A 85 5.11 -13.49 -6.28
CA GLY A 85 4.27 -13.63 -5.11
C GLY A 85 2.81 -14.00 -5.38
N LEU A 86 2.35 -13.84 -6.62
CA LEU A 86 0.92 -13.96 -6.97
C LEU A 86 0.31 -15.33 -6.73
N HIS A 87 1.13 -16.38 -6.64
CA HIS A 87 0.66 -17.74 -6.37
C HIS A 87 -0.06 -17.86 -5.02
N GLU A 88 0.21 -16.97 -4.06
CA GLU A 88 -0.49 -16.91 -2.76
C GLU A 88 -1.90 -16.30 -2.86
N TYR A 89 -2.20 -15.60 -3.97
CA TYR A 89 -3.44 -14.82 -4.15
C TYR A 89 -4.41 -15.43 -5.17
N VAL A 90 -4.15 -16.62 -5.69
CA VAL A 90 -4.96 -17.26 -6.74
C VAL A 90 -6.41 -17.49 -6.31
N ASP A 91 -6.61 -17.84 -5.03
CA ASP A 91 -7.92 -18.08 -4.42
C ASP A 91 -8.26 -17.04 -3.33
N ASP A 92 -7.51 -15.93 -3.26
CA ASP A 92 -7.69 -14.89 -2.26
C ASP A 92 -8.70 -13.83 -2.75
N PRO A 93 -9.55 -13.26 -1.88
CA PRO A 93 -10.45 -12.17 -2.26
C PRO A 93 -9.75 -10.86 -2.64
N LEU A 94 -8.47 -10.69 -2.32
CA LEU A 94 -7.65 -9.55 -2.71
C LEU A 94 -7.20 -9.68 -4.17
N ASP A 95 -7.84 -8.92 -5.05
CA ASP A 95 -7.40 -8.80 -6.45
C ASP A 95 -6.10 -7.99 -6.54
N VAL A 96 -5.05 -8.60 -7.09
CA VAL A 96 -3.72 -8.01 -7.22
C VAL A 96 -3.25 -8.01 -8.66
N GLN A 97 -2.69 -6.87 -9.08
CA GLN A 97 -2.02 -6.73 -10.37
C GLN A 97 -0.54 -7.11 -10.25
N PRO A 98 -0.01 -7.89 -11.20
CA PRO A 98 1.41 -8.24 -11.19
C PRO A 98 2.28 -7.07 -11.60
N PHE A 99 3.48 -7.02 -11.04
CA PHE A 99 4.63 -6.34 -11.63
C PHE A 99 5.88 -7.22 -11.60
N ASP A 100 6.83 -6.94 -12.47
CA ASP A 100 8.14 -7.57 -12.53
C ASP A 100 9.24 -6.57 -12.13
N ALA A 101 10.45 -7.05 -11.83
CA ALA A 101 11.58 -6.18 -11.52
C ALA A 101 12.01 -5.38 -12.76
N GLY A 102 12.29 -4.08 -12.58
CA GLY A 102 12.60 -3.16 -13.67
C GLY A 102 11.38 -2.49 -14.31
N ASP A 103 10.16 -2.84 -13.88
CA ASP A 103 8.96 -2.13 -14.30
C ASP A 103 8.90 -0.71 -13.74
N VAL A 104 8.05 0.11 -14.38
CA VAL A 104 7.68 1.44 -13.89
C VAL A 104 6.19 1.43 -13.59
N LEU A 105 5.85 1.45 -12.31
CA LEU A 105 4.49 1.52 -11.82
C LEU A 105 3.94 2.96 -11.93
N PRO A 106 2.62 3.15 -11.81
CA PRO A 106 2.02 4.49 -11.80
C PRO A 106 2.71 5.44 -10.81
N GLY A 107 2.89 6.70 -11.22
CA GLY A 107 3.67 7.67 -10.45
C GLY A 107 5.18 7.54 -10.61
N GLY A 108 5.67 6.80 -11.60
CA GLY A 108 7.11 6.70 -11.91
C GLY A 108 7.89 5.81 -10.94
N VAL A 109 7.22 4.98 -10.15
CA VAL A 109 7.86 4.11 -9.15
C VAL A 109 8.54 2.93 -9.84
N ARG A 110 9.84 2.76 -9.63
CA ARG A 110 10.66 1.70 -10.25
C ARG A 110 10.80 0.50 -9.33
N THR A 111 10.60 -0.70 -9.87
CA THR A 111 10.64 -1.99 -9.15
C THR A 111 11.91 -2.79 -9.38
#